data_AF-A0A0J5WQ11-F1
#
_entry.id   AF-A0A0J5WQ11-F1
#
_cell.length_a   1.000
_cell.length_b   1.000
_cell.length_c   1.000
_cell.angle_alpha   90.00
_cell.angle_beta   90.00
_cell.angle_gamma   90.00
#
_symmetry.space_group_name_H-M   'P 1'
#
loop_
_entity.id
_entity.type
_entity.pdbx_description
1 polymer ?
#
loop_
_entity_poly.entity_id
_entity_poly.type
_entity_poly.pdbx_seq_one_letter_code
_entity_poly.pdbx_strand_id
1 'polypeptide(L)'
;MASERLTHLVAQLAELRRHLLPDPFDETGVYEDEDKVAMTALAYRVLAHAEIEAYFEDRALEAANSARAAWDERSHVSRIALCLLAFSGKEMPSPPDTLEAPSENKRKAWPMLIDVSERFAPVVTSFHHYVRTENHGVREKNLLSLLLPLGIGPAQLDPTFLAAIDSFGSLRGQAAHTSSRRAVRQAINPAEEYRRVEGLMPGIEAIDSLLDDLIAGAAPV
;
A
#
# COMPACT_ATOMS: atom_id res chain seq x y z
N MET A 1 1.21 -17.52 -8.11
CA MET A 1 1.81 -16.88 -9.31
C MET A 1 1.94 -15.41 -8.99
N ALA A 2 2.96 -14.70 -9.48
CA ALA A 2 3.06 -13.26 -9.21
C ALA A 2 1.89 -12.49 -9.83
N SER A 3 1.35 -11.49 -9.13
CA SER A 3 0.32 -10.62 -9.69
C SER A 3 0.87 -9.80 -10.87
N GLU A 4 -0.02 -9.33 -11.75
CA GLU A 4 0.34 -8.44 -12.85
C GLU A 4 1.03 -7.16 -12.31
N ARG A 5 0.55 -6.65 -11.17
CA ARG A 5 1.09 -5.46 -10.51
C ARG A 5 2.48 -5.70 -9.94
N LEU A 6 2.74 -6.87 -9.35
CA LEU A 6 4.09 -7.22 -8.89
C LEU A 6 5.05 -7.34 -10.07
N THR A 7 4.62 -7.96 -11.17
CA THR A 7 5.42 -8.05 -12.40
C THR A 7 5.76 -6.66 -12.95
N HIS A 8 4.79 -5.74 -12.93
CA HIS A 8 5.01 -4.35 -13.34
C HIS A 8 6.00 -3.63 -12.41
N LEU A 9 5.86 -3.78 -11.09
CA LEU A 9 6.79 -3.19 -10.11
C LEU A 9 8.22 -3.66 -10.37
N VAL A 10 8.44 -4.96 -10.54
CA VAL A 10 9.77 -5.52 -10.82
C VAL A 10 10.37 -4.93 -12.10
N ALA A 11 9.57 -4.79 -13.16
CA ALA A 11 10.01 -4.18 -14.41
C ALA A 11 10.40 -2.70 -14.23
N GLN A 12 9.60 -1.91 -13.51
CA GLN A 12 9.89 -0.50 -13.23
C GLN A 12 11.15 -0.36 -12.37
N LEU A 13 11.31 -1.15 -11.32
CA LEU A 13 12.51 -1.11 -10.47
C LEU A 13 13.78 -1.47 -11.26
N ALA A 14 13.70 -2.43 -12.18
CA ALA A 14 14.79 -2.77 -13.09
C ALA A 14 15.13 -1.62 -14.04
N GLU A 15 14.12 -0.93 -14.58
CA GLU A 15 14.32 0.25 -15.42
C GLU A 15 14.97 1.40 -14.65
N LEU A 16 14.52 1.68 -13.42
CA LEU A 16 15.12 2.67 -12.53
C LEU A 16 16.58 2.31 -12.21
N ARG A 17 16.86 1.04 -11.89
CA ARG A 17 18.22 0.54 -11.64
C ARG A 17 19.13 0.78 -12.83
N ARG A 18 18.65 0.49 -14.04
CA ARG A 18 19.42 0.64 -15.29
C ARG A 18 19.74 2.09 -15.62
N HIS A 19 18.81 3.01 -15.35
CA HIS A 19 18.99 4.41 -15.71
C HIS A 19 19.70 5.26 -14.66
N LEU A 20 19.57 4.92 -13.38
CA LEU A 20 19.94 5.83 -12.29
C LEU A 20 21.13 5.36 -11.47
N LEU A 21 21.48 4.09 -11.52
CA LEU A 21 22.59 3.55 -10.74
C LEU A 21 23.73 3.05 -11.64
N PRO A 22 25.00 3.18 -11.20
CA PRO A 22 26.15 2.67 -11.94
C PRO A 22 26.07 1.17 -12.21
N ASP A 23 26.59 0.72 -13.35
CA ASP A 23 26.76 -0.70 -13.66
C ASP A 23 28.08 -0.89 -14.44
N PRO A 24 29.09 -1.60 -13.88
CA PRO A 24 29.12 -2.19 -12.53
C PRO A 24 29.23 -1.11 -11.43
N PHE A 25 28.97 -1.50 -10.18
CA PHE A 25 29.34 -0.65 -9.03
C PHE A 25 30.86 -0.66 -8.84
N ASP A 26 31.44 0.47 -8.42
CA ASP A 26 32.85 0.53 -8.04
C ASP A 26 33.04 -0.13 -6.66
N GLU A 27 34.00 -1.05 -6.55
CA GLU A 27 34.27 -1.81 -5.31
C GLU A 27 34.72 -0.92 -4.15
N THR A 28 35.38 0.20 -4.46
CA THR A 28 35.84 1.18 -3.47
C THR A 28 34.75 2.18 -3.10
N GLY A 29 33.67 2.24 -3.88
CA GLY A 29 32.61 3.24 -3.75
C GLY A 29 33.03 4.64 -4.19
N VAL A 30 34.21 4.80 -4.81
CA VAL A 30 34.71 6.04 -5.39
C VAL A 30 34.32 6.08 -6.86
N TYR A 31 33.73 7.18 -7.29
CA TYR A 31 33.26 7.35 -8.67
C TYR A 31 33.89 8.60 -9.29
N GLU A 32 34.14 8.59 -10.61
CA GLU A 32 34.76 9.74 -11.30
C GLU A 32 33.93 11.03 -11.17
N ASP A 33 32.59 10.91 -11.10
CA ASP A 33 31.64 12.02 -10.91
C ASP A 33 30.74 11.73 -9.69
N GLU A 34 31.32 11.86 -8.50
CA GLU A 34 30.64 11.57 -7.22
C GLU A 34 29.34 12.37 -7.04
N ASP A 35 29.33 13.64 -7.45
CA ASP A 35 28.16 14.51 -7.35
C ASP A 35 27.00 13.97 -8.19
N LYS A 36 27.27 13.61 -9.46
CA LYS A 36 26.26 13.03 -10.35
C LYS A 36 25.75 11.69 -9.81
N VAL A 37 26.66 10.80 -9.38
CA VAL A 37 26.29 9.48 -8.87
C VAL A 37 25.45 9.59 -7.60
N ALA A 38 25.80 10.49 -6.68
CA ALA A 38 25.01 10.74 -5.48
C ALA A 38 23.61 11.29 -5.82
N MET A 39 23.51 12.20 -6.81
CA MET A 39 22.23 12.74 -7.26
C MET A 39 21.34 11.66 -7.91
N THR A 40 21.89 10.81 -8.77
CA THR A 40 21.09 9.76 -9.42
C THR A 40 20.74 8.63 -8.44
N ALA A 41 21.58 8.33 -7.46
CA ALA A 41 21.24 7.41 -6.37
C ALA A 41 20.10 7.95 -5.49
N LEU A 42 20.10 9.24 -5.19
CA LEU A 42 18.99 9.90 -4.51
C LEU A 42 17.68 9.81 -5.33
N ALA A 43 17.77 10.06 -6.64
CA ALA A 43 16.63 9.94 -7.54
C ALA A 43 16.10 8.50 -7.57
N TYR A 44 16.99 7.50 -7.61
CA TYR A 44 16.61 6.08 -7.54
C TYR A 44 15.81 5.79 -6.27
N ARG A 45 16.28 6.22 -5.09
CA ARG A 45 15.54 6.02 -3.83
C ARG A 45 14.12 6.61 -3.90
N VAL A 46 14.00 7.86 -4.37
CA VAL A 46 12.71 8.56 -4.41
C VAL A 46 11.75 7.90 -5.39
N LEU A 47 12.23 7.53 -6.58
CA LEU A 47 11.39 6.91 -7.60
C LEU A 47 11.04 5.47 -7.23
N ALA A 48 11.97 4.66 -6.73
CA ALA A 48 11.69 3.31 -6.26
C ALA A 48 10.65 3.32 -5.12
N HIS A 49 10.72 4.30 -4.23
CA HIS A 49 9.69 4.49 -3.20
C HIS A 49 8.31 4.77 -3.82
N ALA A 50 8.23 5.65 -4.82
CA ALA A 50 6.96 5.96 -5.48
C ALA A 50 6.36 4.73 -6.19
N GLU A 51 7.20 3.91 -6.84
CA GLU A 51 6.75 2.67 -7.48
C GLU A 51 6.22 1.64 -6.46
N ILE A 52 6.91 1.46 -5.33
CA ILE A 52 6.48 0.53 -4.27
C ILE A 52 5.18 1.04 -3.61
N GLU A 53 5.06 2.36 -3.41
CA GLU A 53 3.83 3.00 -2.89
C GLU A 53 2.65 2.74 -3.82
N ALA A 54 2.81 3.05 -5.11
CA ALA A 54 1.79 2.83 -6.12
C ALA A 54 1.37 1.35 -6.22
N TYR A 55 2.34 0.43 -6.12
CA TYR A 55 2.07 -1.01 -6.09
C TYR A 55 1.14 -1.39 -4.91
N PHE A 56 1.48 -1.00 -3.68
CA PHE A 56 0.66 -1.35 -2.51
C PHE A 56 -0.72 -0.70 -2.57
N GLU A 57 -0.82 0.54 -3.04
CA GLU A 57 -2.09 1.23 -3.23
C GLU A 57 -2.98 0.51 -4.25
N ASP A 58 -2.45 0.21 -5.43
CA ASP A 58 -3.22 -0.46 -6.48
C ASP A 58 -3.67 -1.86 -6.04
N ARG A 59 -2.81 -2.63 -5.36
CA ARG A 59 -3.17 -3.94 -4.82
C ARG A 59 -4.23 -3.87 -3.72
N ALA A 60 -4.14 -2.86 -2.84
CA ALA A 60 -5.15 -2.65 -1.81
C ALA A 60 -6.53 -2.33 -2.41
N LEU A 61 -6.56 -1.51 -3.45
CA LEU A 61 -7.79 -1.17 -4.17
C LEU A 61 -8.36 -2.37 -4.93
N GLU A 62 -7.52 -3.18 -5.55
CA GLU A 62 -7.94 -4.41 -6.22
C GLU A 62 -8.65 -5.37 -5.24
N ALA A 63 -8.08 -5.56 -4.06
CA ALA A 63 -8.69 -6.37 -3.00
C ALA A 63 -10.05 -5.79 -2.54
N ALA A 64 -10.12 -4.49 -2.24
CA ALA A 64 -11.35 -3.85 -1.83
C ALA A 64 -12.44 -3.89 -2.92
N ASN A 65 -12.06 -3.69 -4.19
CA ASN A 65 -12.96 -3.76 -5.33
C ASN A 65 -13.49 -5.17 -5.55
N SER A 66 -12.65 -6.19 -5.39
CA SER A 66 -13.06 -7.60 -5.50
C SER A 66 -14.09 -7.96 -4.44
N ALA A 67 -13.89 -7.51 -3.21
CA ALA A 67 -14.88 -7.68 -2.13
C ALA A 67 -16.19 -6.94 -2.42
N ARG A 68 -16.10 -5.73 -2.99
CA ARG A 68 -17.29 -4.95 -3.37
C ARG A 68 -18.09 -5.62 -4.48
N ALA A 69 -17.43 -6.07 -5.53
CA ALA A 69 -18.08 -6.77 -6.64
C ALA A 69 -18.77 -8.06 -6.17
N ALA A 70 -18.10 -8.87 -5.36
CA ALA A 70 -18.69 -10.11 -4.81
C ALA A 70 -19.94 -9.85 -3.95
N TRP A 71 -19.92 -8.76 -3.17
CA TRP A 71 -21.10 -8.32 -2.41
C TRP A 71 -22.23 -7.86 -3.33
N ASP A 72 -21.95 -6.97 -4.29
CA ASP A 72 -22.98 -6.39 -5.17
C ASP A 72 -23.63 -7.46 -6.08
N GLU A 73 -22.88 -8.47 -6.51
CA GLU A 73 -23.39 -9.52 -7.40
C GLU A 73 -24.18 -10.62 -6.68
N ARG A 74 -23.72 -11.08 -5.50
CA ARG A 74 -24.27 -12.27 -4.83
C ARG A 74 -24.49 -12.12 -3.34
N SER A 75 -24.30 -10.92 -2.78
CA SER A 75 -24.27 -10.68 -1.34
C SER A 75 -23.26 -11.58 -0.61
N HIS A 76 -22.17 -11.96 -1.30
CA HIS A 76 -21.12 -12.79 -0.73
C HIS A 76 -20.28 -11.97 0.26
N VAL A 77 -20.12 -12.49 1.49
CA VAL A 77 -19.29 -11.87 2.53
C VAL A 77 -17.91 -12.51 2.51
N SER A 78 -16.99 -11.90 1.77
CA SER A 78 -15.57 -12.29 1.83
C SER A 78 -14.94 -11.87 3.17
N ARG A 79 -13.78 -12.47 3.50
CA ARG A 79 -12.96 -12.03 4.63
C ARG A 79 -12.61 -10.54 4.53
N ILE A 80 -12.31 -10.06 3.33
CA ILE A 80 -12.01 -8.65 3.06
C ILE A 80 -13.22 -7.78 3.43
N ALA A 81 -14.44 -8.14 3.00
CA ALA A 81 -15.65 -7.36 3.32
C ALA A 81 -15.90 -7.27 4.83
N LEU A 82 -15.74 -8.39 5.54
CA LEU A 82 -15.84 -8.45 6.99
C LEU A 82 -14.80 -7.53 7.67
N CYS A 83 -13.53 -7.63 7.27
CA CYS A 83 -12.46 -6.83 7.85
C CYS A 83 -12.62 -5.34 7.55
N LEU A 84 -13.02 -4.96 6.34
CA LEU A 84 -13.29 -3.57 5.98
C LEU A 84 -14.39 -2.98 6.89
N LEU A 85 -15.47 -3.73 7.11
CA LEU A 85 -16.53 -3.32 8.05
C LEU A 85 -15.99 -3.20 9.48
N ALA A 86 -15.22 -4.18 9.96
CA ALA A 86 -14.66 -4.18 11.31
C ALA A 86 -13.68 -3.03 11.58
N PHE A 87 -12.87 -2.67 10.58
CA PHE A 87 -11.91 -1.56 10.66
C PHE A 87 -12.49 -0.22 10.18
N SER A 88 -13.77 -0.15 9.82
CA SER A 88 -14.40 1.08 9.31
C SER A 88 -14.57 2.19 10.34
N GLY A 89 -14.38 1.88 11.64
CA GLY A 89 -14.70 2.78 12.74
C GLY A 89 -16.21 3.01 12.93
N LYS A 90 -17.07 2.32 12.16
CA LYS A 90 -18.52 2.42 12.32
C LYS A 90 -19.01 1.52 13.45
N GLU A 91 -19.78 2.11 14.35
CA GLU A 91 -20.42 1.37 15.43
C GLU A 91 -21.52 0.43 14.92
N MET A 92 -21.92 -0.55 15.73
CA MET A 92 -23.08 -1.42 15.49
C MET A 92 -24.25 -0.95 16.36
N PRO A 93 -25.01 0.09 15.94
CA PRO A 93 -26.19 0.50 16.68
C PRO A 93 -27.28 -0.58 16.60
N SER A 94 -28.19 -0.57 17.58
CA SER A 94 -29.41 -1.38 17.49
C SER A 94 -30.19 -1.06 16.21
N PRO A 95 -30.78 -2.07 15.54
CA PRO A 95 -31.68 -1.82 14.43
C PRO A 95 -32.83 -0.89 14.85
N PRO A 96 -33.35 -0.07 13.92
CA PRO A 96 -34.48 0.80 14.23
C PRO A 96 -35.76 -0.04 14.44
N ASP A 97 -36.68 0.51 15.24
CA ASP A 97 -37.97 -0.14 15.53
C ASP A 97 -38.92 -0.20 14.31
N THR A 98 -38.63 0.60 13.26
CA THR A 98 -39.43 0.71 12.05
C THR A 98 -38.56 0.73 10.79
N LEU A 99 -39.08 0.18 9.69
CA LEU A 99 -38.44 0.28 8.38
C LEU A 99 -38.55 1.69 7.78
N GLU A 100 -39.59 2.43 8.14
CA GLU A 100 -39.81 3.80 7.68
C GLU A 100 -39.12 4.82 8.59
N ALA A 101 -38.58 5.88 7.98
CA ALA A 101 -37.96 6.96 8.73
C ALA A 101 -39.03 7.74 9.51
N PRO A 102 -38.84 7.98 10.82
CA PRO A 102 -39.85 8.62 11.66
C PRO A 102 -39.99 10.13 11.37
N SER A 103 -39.10 10.71 10.57
CA SER A 103 -39.17 12.10 10.13
C SER A 103 -38.39 12.32 8.84
N GLU A 104 -38.72 13.41 8.12
CA GLU A 104 -38.03 13.83 6.90
C GLU A 104 -36.53 14.04 7.10
N ASN A 105 -36.13 14.63 8.23
CA ASN A 105 -34.73 14.90 8.56
C ASN A 105 -33.89 13.62 8.70
N LYS A 106 -34.51 12.48 9.05
CA LYS A 106 -33.80 11.19 9.17
C LYS A 106 -33.78 10.38 7.89
N ARG A 107 -34.60 10.73 6.89
CA ARG A 107 -34.82 9.94 5.67
C ARG A 107 -33.53 9.63 4.90
N LYS A 108 -32.57 10.57 4.89
CA LYS A 108 -31.29 10.39 4.18
C LYS A 108 -30.36 9.37 4.85
N ALA A 109 -30.32 9.33 6.18
CA ALA A 109 -29.45 8.41 6.94
C ALA A 109 -30.12 7.06 7.23
N TRP A 110 -31.44 6.98 7.06
CA TRP A 110 -32.23 5.79 7.38
C TRP A 110 -31.80 4.52 6.64
N PRO A 111 -31.48 4.54 5.32
CA PRO A 111 -31.03 3.35 4.60
C PRO A 111 -29.82 2.67 5.26
N MET A 112 -28.88 3.46 5.79
CA MET A 112 -27.70 2.93 6.51
C MET A 112 -28.04 2.23 7.84
N LEU A 113 -29.26 2.36 8.36
CA LEU A 113 -29.70 1.69 9.58
C LEU A 113 -30.44 0.38 9.30
N ILE A 114 -30.97 0.21 8.09
CA ILE A 114 -31.85 -0.91 7.73
C ILE A 114 -31.26 -1.84 6.66
N ASP A 115 -30.32 -1.35 5.85
CA ASP A 115 -29.69 -2.10 4.77
C ASP A 115 -28.17 -2.12 4.94
N VAL A 116 -27.63 -3.34 5.04
CA VAL A 116 -26.19 -3.56 5.18
C VAL A 116 -25.41 -3.16 3.92
N SER A 117 -26.01 -3.21 2.73
CA SER A 117 -25.41 -2.73 1.48
C SER A 117 -25.15 -1.22 1.54
N GLU A 118 -26.11 -0.46 2.07
CA GLU A 118 -26.00 0.98 2.31
C GLU A 118 -24.98 1.30 3.42
N ARG A 119 -24.65 0.34 4.29
CA ARG A 119 -23.56 0.47 5.26
C ARG A 119 -22.20 0.19 4.64
N PHE A 120 -22.11 -0.86 3.82
CA PHE A 120 -20.87 -1.37 3.25
C PHE A 120 -20.31 -0.46 2.16
N ALA A 121 -21.16 0.05 1.28
CA ALA A 121 -20.73 0.93 0.19
C ALA A 121 -19.87 2.12 0.66
N PRO A 122 -20.31 2.94 1.64
CA PRO A 122 -19.49 4.04 2.16
C PRO A 122 -18.23 3.58 2.90
N VAL A 123 -18.16 2.34 3.43
CA VAL A 123 -16.91 1.81 4.01
C VAL A 123 -15.87 1.61 2.92
N VAL A 124 -16.25 0.98 1.80
CA VAL A 124 -15.36 0.80 0.65
C VAL A 124 -14.93 2.16 0.10
N THR A 125 -15.84 3.12 -0.02
CA THR A 125 -15.51 4.49 -0.45
C THR A 125 -14.52 5.19 0.48
N SER A 126 -14.71 5.08 1.80
CA SER A 126 -13.77 5.65 2.77
C SER A 126 -12.38 5.01 2.67
N PHE A 127 -12.31 3.69 2.50
CA PHE A 127 -11.04 3.00 2.28
C PHE A 127 -10.36 3.45 0.98
N HIS A 128 -11.11 3.56 -0.12
CA HIS A 128 -10.59 4.12 -1.39
C HIS A 128 -10.03 5.53 -1.22
N HIS A 129 -10.74 6.39 -0.49
CA HIS A 129 -10.30 7.75 -0.21
C HIS A 129 -8.99 7.76 0.57
N TYR A 130 -8.88 6.95 1.62
CA TYR A 130 -7.65 6.79 2.37
C TYR A 130 -6.49 6.40 1.45
N VAL A 131 -6.67 5.33 0.66
CA VAL A 131 -5.62 4.78 -0.22
C VAL A 131 -5.16 5.80 -1.26
N ARG A 132 -6.08 6.54 -1.89
CA ARG A 132 -5.74 7.46 -3.00
C ARG A 132 -5.35 8.87 -2.57
N THR A 133 -5.83 9.33 -1.41
CA THR A 133 -5.74 10.76 -1.02
C THR A 133 -5.00 10.99 0.28
N GLU A 134 -4.99 10.02 1.20
CA GLU A 134 -4.39 10.20 2.53
C GLU A 134 -3.12 9.37 2.73
N ASN A 135 -2.95 8.29 1.96
CA ASN A 135 -1.72 7.52 1.99
C ASN A 135 -0.60 8.30 1.30
N HIS A 136 0.52 8.48 2.01
CA HIS A 136 1.67 9.27 1.57
C HIS A 136 2.99 8.57 1.94
N GLY A 137 3.05 7.27 1.64
CA GLY A 137 4.30 6.52 1.64
C GLY A 137 4.15 5.05 2.00
N VAL A 138 5.30 4.42 2.28
CA VAL A 138 5.41 2.97 2.51
C VAL A 138 5.96 2.62 3.88
N ARG A 139 5.83 3.52 4.86
CA ARG A 139 6.26 3.21 6.23
C ARG A 139 5.37 2.14 6.85
N GLU A 140 5.80 1.55 7.97
CA GLU A 140 5.02 0.52 8.67
C GLU A 140 3.57 0.98 8.91
N LYS A 141 3.38 2.20 9.43
CA LYS A 141 2.04 2.79 9.64
C LYS A 141 1.18 2.83 8.39
N ASN A 142 1.78 3.07 7.22
CA ASN A 142 1.08 3.14 5.94
C ASN A 142 0.66 1.73 5.52
N LEU A 143 1.58 0.77 5.56
CA LEU A 143 1.28 -0.62 5.22
C LEU A 143 0.23 -1.20 6.15
N LEU A 144 0.32 -1.00 7.46
CA LEU A 144 -0.70 -1.50 8.39
C LEU A 144 -2.09 -0.91 8.10
N SER A 145 -2.16 0.36 7.72
CA SER A 145 -3.43 1.01 7.36
C SER A 145 -4.01 0.51 6.04
N LEU A 146 -3.18 0.01 5.12
CA LEU A 146 -3.62 -0.64 3.89
C LEU A 146 -4.00 -2.11 4.11
N LEU A 147 -3.20 -2.86 4.86
CA LEU A 147 -3.26 -4.32 4.91
C LEU A 147 -4.20 -4.87 5.99
N LEU A 148 -4.24 -4.25 7.18
CA LEU A 148 -5.11 -4.73 8.27
C LEU A 148 -6.60 -4.68 7.89
N PRO A 149 -7.12 -3.59 7.27
CA PRO A 149 -8.52 -3.55 6.85
C PRO A 149 -8.88 -4.58 5.76
N LEU A 150 -7.90 -5.08 5.01
CA LEU A 150 -8.09 -6.16 4.04
C LEU A 150 -8.04 -7.55 4.67
N GLY A 151 -7.67 -7.62 5.95
CA GLY A 151 -7.65 -8.84 6.74
C GLY A 151 -6.30 -9.53 6.83
N ILE A 152 -5.21 -8.92 6.38
CA ILE A 152 -3.86 -9.45 6.61
C ILE A 152 -3.46 -9.13 8.05
N GLY A 153 -3.37 -10.15 8.89
CA GLY A 153 -3.14 -9.96 10.33
C GLY A 153 -1.65 -9.80 10.71
N PRO A 154 -1.36 -9.30 11.92
CA PRO A 154 0.03 -9.08 12.38
C PRO A 154 0.90 -10.34 12.36
N ALA A 155 0.32 -11.52 12.64
CA ALA A 155 1.04 -12.80 12.62
C ALA A 155 1.48 -13.23 11.20
N GLN A 156 0.94 -12.60 10.16
CA GLN A 156 1.27 -12.87 8.75
C GLN A 156 2.31 -11.89 8.22
N LEU A 157 2.67 -10.85 9.00
CA LEU A 157 3.60 -9.82 8.60
C LEU A 157 4.96 -10.07 9.26
N ASP A 158 6.00 -10.19 8.45
CA ASP A 158 7.37 -10.32 8.95
C ASP A 158 7.83 -9.02 9.62
N PRO A 159 8.18 -9.03 10.93
CA PRO A 159 8.68 -7.85 11.63
C PRO A 159 9.98 -7.32 11.03
N THR A 160 10.83 -8.18 10.45
CA THR A 160 12.08 -7.75 9.81
C THR A 160 11.80 -6.94 8.55
N PHE A 161 10.87 -7.39 7.70
CA PHE A 161 10.38 -6.62 6.57
C PHE A 161 9.75 -5.28 7.00
N LEU A 162 8.89 -5.26 8.02
CA LEU A 162 8.25 -4.02 8.51
C LEU A 162 9.29 -3.00 8.99
N ALA A 163 10.32 -3.45 9.72
CA ALA A 163 11.41 -2.58 10.14
C ALA A 163 12.23 -2.05 8.95
N ALA A 164 12.48 -2.89 7.94
CA ALA A 164 13.22 -2.51 6.74
C ALA A 164 12.47 -1.45 5.91
N ILE A 165 11.16 -1.65 5.70
CA ILE A 165 10.35 -0.72 4.91
C ILE A 165 10.09 0.61 5.65
N ASP A 166 9.96 0.59 6.97
CA ASP A 166 9.89 1.81 7.78
C ASP A 166 11.19 2.64 7.68
N SER A 167 12.33 1.96 7.74
CA SER A 167 13.64 2.59 7.53
C SER A 167 13.76 3.19 6.13
N PHE A 168 13.34 2.46 5.09
CA PHE A 168 13.35 2.93 3.71
C PHE A 168 12.44 4.14 3.50
N GLY A 169 11.19 4.10 3.96
CA GLY A 169 10.26 5.23 3.89
C GLY A 169 10.77 6.46 4.64
N SER A 170 11.44 6.27 5.78
CA SER A 170 12.06 7.36 6.54
C SER A 170 13.20 8.04 5.77
N LEU A 171 14.02 7.26 5.04
CA LEU A 171 15.10 7.79 4.22
C LEU A 171 14.63 8.61 3.01
N ARG A 172 13.45 8.29 2.44
CA ARG A 172 12.81 9.15 1.43
C ARG A 172 12.37 10.49 2.02
N GLY A 173 11.81 10.48 3.24
CA GLY A 173 11.47 11.72 3.96
C GLY A 173 12.70 12.62 4.18
N GLN A 174 13.81 12.03 4.61
CA GLN A 174 15.08 12.77 4.79
C GLN A 174 15.64 13.30 3.47
N ALA A 175 15.55 12.51 2.39
CA ALA A 175 15.95 12.90 1.04
C ALA A 175 15.16 14.12 0.52
N ALA A 176 13.85 14.18 0.77
CA ALA A 176 13.00 15.28 0.33
C ALA A 176 13.21 16.58 1.14
N HIS A 177 13.63 16.47 2.40
CA HIS A 177 13.84 17.62 3.29
C HIS A 177 15.28 18.13 3.37
N THR A 178 16.25 17.38 2.85
CA THR A 178 17.66 17.76 2.83
C THR A 178 18.00 18.42 1.51
N SER A 179 18.59 19.63 1.52
CA SER A 179 19.01 20.28 0.27
C SER A 179 19.97 19.37 -0.50
N SER A 180 19.86 19.34 -1.84
CA SER A 180 20.68 18.50 -2.71
C SER A 180 22.18 18.61 -2.40
N ARG A 181 22.68 19.81 -2.10
CA ARG A 181 24.07 20.05 -1.66
C ARG A 181 24.47 19.34 -0.36
N ARG A 182 23.55 19.16 0.58
CA ARG A 182 23.83 18.49 1.86
C ARG A 182 23.70 16.97 1.76
N ALA A 183 22.80 16.48 0.90
CA ALA A 183 22.68 15.06 0.56
C ALA A 183 23.90 14.54 -0.23
N VAL A 184 24.39 15.33 -1.20
CA VAL A 184 25.63 15.03 -1.95
C VAL A 184 26.85 14.96 -1.01
N ARG A 185 26.94 15.85 -0.01
CA ARG A 185 27.98 15.81 1.03
C ARG A 185 27.87 14.61 1.99
N GLN A 186 26.73 13.92 2.03
CA GLN A 186 26.52 12.76 2.89
C GLN A 186 26.91 11.42 2.24
N ALA A 187 27.49 11.44 1.02
CA ALA A 187 27.99 10.25 0.33
C ALA A 187 26.96 9.11 0.26
N ILE A 188 25.86 9.34 -0.46
CA ILE A 188 24.87 8.28 -0.75
C ILE A 188 25.56 7.21 -1.59
N ASN A 189 25.61 5.99 -1.08
CA ASN A 189 26.21 4.87 -1.79
C ASN A 189 25.15 4.20 -2.70
N PRO A 190 25.30 4.23 -4.03
CA PRO A 190 24.33 3.66 -4.96
C PRO A 190 24.12 2.14 -4.79
N ALA A 191 25.17 1.41 -4.39
CA ALA A 191 25.06 -0.03 -4.15
C ALA A 191 24.24 -0.35 -2.88
N GLU A 192 24.33 0.49 -1.85
CA GLU A 192 23.49 0.38 -0.65
C GLU A 192 22.02 0.68 -0.99
N GLU A 193 21.74 1.70 -1.81
CA GLU A 193 20.36 2.00 -2.23
C GLU A 193 19.73 0.85 -3.01
N TYR A 194 20.48 0.27 -3.96
CA TYR A 194 20.02 -0.91 -4.69
C TYR A 194 19.75 -2.08 -3.74
N ARG A 195 20.72 -2.44 -2.89
CA ARG A 195 20.57 -3.55 -1.93
C ARG A 195 19.41 -3.34 -0.96
N ARG A 196 19.14 -2.09 -0.58
CA ARG A 196 18.01 -1.75 0.28
C ARG A 196 16.68 -2.03 -0.42
N VAL A 197 16.52 -1.67 -1.69
CA VAL A 197 15.30 -1.96 -2.47
C VAL A 197 15.16 -3.47 -2.71
N GLU A 198 16.22 -4.14 -3.15
CA GLU A 198 16.22 -5.60 -3.37
C GLU A 198 15.88 -6.38 -2.09
N GLY A 199 16.37 -5.91 -0.94
CA GLY A 199 16.08 -6.51 0.36
C GLY A 199 14.62 -6.43 0.77
N LEU A 200 13.81 -5.55 0.17
CA LEU A 200 12.37 -5.45 0.42
C LEU A 200 11.56 -6.47 -0.40
N MET A 201 12.10 -6.92 -1.54
CA MET A 201 11.36 -7.74 -2.51
C MET A 201 10.76 -9.02 -1.91
N PRO A 202 11.48 -9.80 -1.07
CA PRO A 202 10.89 -11.01 -0.48
C PRO A 202 9.64 -10.72 0.36
N GLY A 203 9.61 -9.61 1.09
CA GLY A 203 8.44 -9.23 1.88
C GLY A 203 7.30 -8.69 1.02
N ILE A 204 7.61 -7.97 -0.06
CA ILE A 204 6.62 -7.51 -1.04
C ILE A 204 5.96 -8.73 -1.72
N GLU A 205 6.74 -9.71 -2.16
CA GLU A 205 6.26 -10.95 -2.79
C GLU A 205 5.39 -11.79 -1.84
N ALA A 206 5.78 -11.87 -0.56
CA ALA A 206 4.98 -12.56 0.45
C ALA A 206 3.62 -11.88 0.64
N ILE A 207 3.58 -10.54 0.69
CA ILE A 207 2.32 -9.79 0.79
C ILE A 207 1.48 -9.92 -0.48
N ASP A 208 2.11 -9.93 -1.66
CA ASP A 208 1.42 -10.14 -2.94
C ASP A 208 0.63 -11.45 -2.94
N SER A 209 1.27 -12.51 -2.47
CA SER A 209 0.67 -13.85 -2.36
C SER A 209 -0.49 -13.87 -1.36
N LEU A 210 -0.36 -13.19 -0.22
CA LEU A 210 -1.45 -13.06 0.76
C LEU A 210 -2.65 -12.31 0.18
N LEU A 211 -2.41 -11.27 -0.63
CA LEU A 211 -3.47 -10.51 -1.29
C LEU A 211 -4.15 -11.35 -2.39
N ASP A 212 -3.40 -12.11 -3.16
CA ASP A 212 -3.95 -13.04 -4.16
C ASP A 212 -4.88 -14.08 -3.51
N ASP A 213 -4.46 -14.69 -2.41
CA ASP A 213 -5.28 -15.66 -1.67
C ASP A 213 -6.60 -15.02 -1.18
N LEU A 214 -6.54 -13.78 -0.68
CA LEU A 214 -7.71 -13.04 -0.21
C LEU A 214 -8.64 -12.64 -1.36
N ILE A 215 -8.09 -12.19 -2.49
CA ILE A 215 -8.84 -11.82 -3.69
C ILE A 215 -9.52 -13.05 -4.29
N ALA A 216 -8.79 -14.16 -4.44
CA ALA A 216 -9.35 -15.43 -4.90
C ALA A 216 -10.46 -15.93 -3.97
N GLY A 217 -10.28 -15.80 -2.65
CA GLY A 217 -11.32 -16.12 -1.67
C GLY A 217 -12.52 -15.16 -1.67
N ALA A 218 -12.42 -14.00 -2.30
CA ALA A 218 -13.55 -13.10 -2.50
C ALA A 218 -14.38 -13.46 -3.74
N ALA A 219 -13.78 -14.15 -4.72
CA ALA A 219 -14.47 -14.60 -5.92
C ALA A 219 -15.59 -15.59 -5.53
N PRO A 220 -16.81 -15.39 -6.02
CA PRO A 220 -17.92 -16.23 -5.63
C PRO A 220 -17.83 -17.60 -6.32
N VAL A 221 -17.75 -18.67 -5.51
CA VAL A 221 -17.81 -20.08 -5.96
C VAL A 221 -19.14 -20.38 -6.64
#